data_AF-A0A075KF31-F1
#
_entry.id   AF-A0A075KF31-F1
#
_cell.length_a   1.000
_cell.length_b   1.000
_cell.length_c   1.000
_cell.angle_alpha   90.00
_cell.angle_beta   90.00
_cell.angle_gamma   90.00
#
_symmetry.space_group_name_H-M   'P 1'
#
loop_
_entity.id
_entity.type
_entity.pdbx_description
1 polymer ?
#
loop_
_entity_poly.entity_id
_entity_poly.type
_entity_poly.pdbx_seq_one_letter_code
_entity_poly.pdbx_strand_id
1 'polypeptide(L)' 'MTIEFTCLSCTRTFAIPLTDIPKTDYLSCICCGKPVPVDLIHSLQRVCGSFSLNSENQKNDSHWYIRFMQKD' A
#
# COMPACT_ATOMS: atom_id res chain seq x y z
N MET A 1 3.39 -9.88 -1.39
CA MET A 1 3.63 -8.83 -0.38
C MET A 1 2.30 -8.16 -0.06
N THR A 2 2.10 -7.78 1.20
CA THR A 2 0.91 -7.07 1.67
C THR A 2 1.31 -5.71 2.26
N ILE A 3 0.36 -4.77 2.28
CA ILE A 3 0.48 -3.51 3.03
C ILE A 3 -0.43 -3.61 4.24
N GLU A 4 0.11 -3.33 5.43
CA GLU A 4 -0.64 -3.29 6.68
C GLU A 4 -1.17 -1.88 6.95
N PHE A 5 -2.45 -1.79 7.31
CA PHE A 5 -3.13 -0.57 7.72
C PHE A 5 -3.62 -0.72 9.15
N THR A 6 -3.28 0.23 10.01
CA THR A 6 -3.82 0.28 11.38
C THR A 6 -4.83 1.42 11.48
N CYS A 7 -6.08 1.08 11.79
CA CYS A 7 -7.12 2.08 12.01
C CYS A 7 -6.94 2.73 13.37
N LEU A 8 -6.61 4.02 13.43
CA LEU A 8 -6.41 4.73 14.70
C LEU A 8 -7.69 4.89 15.53
N SER A 9 -8.87 4.65 14.94
CA SER A 9 -10.14 4.78 15.66
C SER A 9 -10.56 3.53 16.42
N CYS A 10 -10.26 2.34 15.90
CA CYS A 10 -10.60 1.07 16.54
C CYS A 10 -9.36 0.22 16.86
N THR A 11 -8.17 0.75 16.61
CA THR A 11 -6.85 0.17 16.83
C THR A 11 -6.64 -1.21 16.20
N ARG A 12 -7.48 -1.58 15.22
CA ARG A 12 -7.37 -2.84 14.50
C ARG A 12 -6.49 -2.68 13.27
N THR A 13 -5.65 -3.67 13.06
CA THR A 13 -4.80 -3.78 11.88
C THR A 13 -5.43 -4.74 10.88
N PHE A 14 -5.38 -4.38 9.60
CA PHE A 14 -5.76 -5.25 8.49
C PHE A 14 -4.71 -5.11 7.38
N ALA A 15 -4.59 -6.14 6.55
CA ALA A 15 -3.60 -6.18 5.49
C ALA A 15 -4.30 -6.39 4.13
N ILE A 16 -3.78 -5.74 3.09
CA ILE A 16 -4.26 -5.92 1.72
C ILE A 16 -3.10 -6.29 0.77
N PRO A 17 -3.35 -7.14 -0.24
CA PRO A 17 -2.34 -7.48 -1.24
C PRO A 17 -1.83 -6.24 -1.99
N LEU A 18 -0.53 -6.16 -2.19
CA LEU A 18 0.10 -5.06 -2.95
C LEU A 18 -0.44 -4.97 -4.39
N THR A 19 -0.87 -6.11 -4.96
CA THR A 19 -1.47 -6.23 -6.30
C THR A 19 -2.83 -5.56 -6.43
N ASP A 20 -3.50 -5.30 -5.31
CA ASP A 20 -4.86 -4.78 -5.29
C ASP A 20 -4.87 -3.25 -5.15
N ILE A 21 -3.77 -2.66 -4.61
CA ILE A 21 -3.60 -1.21 -4.44
C ILE A 21 -3.82 -0.42 -5.74
N PRO A 22 -3.25 -0.80 -6.90
CA PRO A 22 -3.44 -0.05 -8.15
C PRO A 22 -4.88 -0.02 -8.64
N LYS A 23 -5.72 -0.95 -8.17
CA LYS A 23 -7.15 -1.08 -8.53
C LYS A 23 -8.08 -0.53 -7.44
N THR A 24 -7.52 0.00 -6.36
CA THR A 24 -8.28 0.43 -5.17
C THR A 24 -8.58 1.91 -5.24
N ASP A 25 -9.82 2.27 -5.55
CA ASP A 25 -10.29 3.67 -5.52
C ASP A 25 -10.87 4.06 -4.14
N TYR A 26 -11.19 3.07 -3.32
CA TYR A 26 -11.75 3.23 -1.99
C TYR A 26 -11.29 2.11 -1.07
N LEU A 27 -10.90 2.49 0.15
CA LEU A 27 -10.52 1.54 1.19
C LEU A 27 -11.11 2.01 2.53
N SER A 28 -11.58 1.06 3.34
CA SER A 28 -12.09 1.35 4.68
C SER A 28 -11.67 0.28 5.67
N CYS A 29 -11.65 0.64 6.96
CA CYS A 29 -11.36 -0.30 8.02
C CYS A 29 -12.45 -1.37 8.08
N ILE A 30 -12.06 -2.63 7.90
CA ILE A 30 -12.97 -3.79 7.93
C ILE A 30 -13.73 -3.94 9.25
N CYS A 31 -13.22 -3.38 10.35
CA CYS A 31 -13.81 -3.51 11.68
C CYS A 31 -14.80 -2.39 12.02
N CYS A 32 -14.57 -1.16 11.53
CA CYS A 32 -15.37 0.00 11.95
C CYS A 32 -15.89 0.86 10.79
N GLY A 33 -15.65 0.47 9.54
CA GLY A 33 -16.14 1.14 8.34
C GLY A 33 -15.50 2.51 8.06
N LYS A 34 -14.62 3.01 8.93
CA LYS A 34 -13.98 4.31 8.72
C LYS A 34 -13.10 4.29 7.46
N PRO A 35 -13.24 5.29 6.57
CA PRO A 35 -12.51 5.33 5.33
C PRO A 35 -11.01 5.59 5.59
N VAL A 36 -10.17 4.99 4.76
CA VAL A 36 -8.76 5.36 4.64
C VAL A 36 -8.69 6.64 3.82
N PRO A 37 -7.87 7.64 4.22
CA PRO A 37 -7.74 8.89 3.47
C PRO A 37 -7.36 8.65 2.00
N VAL A 38 -8.06 9.30 1.07
CA VAL A 38 -7.84 9.14 -0.37
C VAL A 38 -6.40 9.52 -0.79
N ASP A 39 -5.83 10.54 -0.14
CA ASP A 39 -4.44 10.97 -0.40
C ASP A 39 -3.42 9.88 -0.06
N LEU A 40 -3.71 9.07 0.97
CA LEU A 40 -2.87 7.93 1.33
C LEU A 40 -2.98 6.83 0.27
N ILE A 41 -4.19 6.56 -0.24
CA ILE A 41 -4.41 5.58 -1.31
C ILE A 41 -3.64 5.99 -2.58
N HIS A 42 -3.76 7.25 -3.02
CA HIS A 42 -3.02 7.76 -4.17
C HIS A 42 -1.51 7.73 -3.98
N SER A 43 -1.02 8.08 -2.79
CA SER A 43 0.41 8.02 -2.48
C SER A 43 0.93 6.58 -2.59
N LEU A 44 0.18 5.61 -2.05
CA LEU A 44 0.51 4.20 -2.16
C LEU A 44 0.47 3.73 -3.61
N GLN A 45 -0.53 4.09 -4.41
CA GLN A 45 -0.60 3.73 -5.83
C GLN A 45 0.62 4.24 -6.61
N ARG A 46 1.05 5.48 -6.38
CA ARG A 46 2.25 6.04 -7.01
C ARG A 46 3.50 5.27 -6.62
N VAL A 47 3.71 5.07 -5.31
CA VAL A 47 4.84 4.33 -4.77
C VAL A 47 4.84 2.92 -5.37
N CYS A 48 3.76 2.16 -5.21
CA CYS A 48 3.63 0.78 -5.69
C CYS A 48 3.77 0.66 -7.21
N GLY A 49 3.27 1.64 -7.98
CA GLY A 49 3.44 1.70 -9.43
C GLY A 49 4.88 1.93 -9.87
N SER A 50 5.66 2.71 -9.11
CA SER A 50 7.10 2.86 -9.33
C SER A 50 7.92 1.60 -9.03
N PHE A 51 7.34 0.62 -8.33
CA PHE A 51 7.98 -0.64 -7.99
C PHE A 51 7.55 -1.83 -8.86
N SER A 52 6.95 -1.58 -10.05
CA SER A 52 6.47 -2.61 -10.99
C SER A 52 7.08 -3.98 -10.72
N LEU A 53 6.34 -4.82 -9.99
CA LEU A 53 6.76 -6.14 -9.48
C LEU A 53 7.12 -7.15 -10.59
N ASN A 54 7.12 -6.71 -11.85
CA ASN A 54 7.44 -7.45 -13.05
C ASN A 54 8.43 -6.63 -13.88
N SER A 55 9.71 -6.65 -13.53
CA SER A 55 10.83 -6.68 -14.47
C SER A 55 12.14 -6.50 -13.68
N GLU A 56 12.97 -7.54 -13.73
CA GLU A 56 14.41 -7.37 -13.59
C GLU A 56 14.82 -6.15 -14.44
N ASN A 57 15.33 -5.08 -13.80
CA ASN A 57 15.86 -3.85 -14.41
C ASN A 57 14.99 -2.59 -14.59
N GLN A 58 13.83 -2.42 -13.96
CA GLN A 58 13.31 -1.05 -13.84
C GLN A 58 14.07 -0.26 -12.76
N LYS A 59 14.97 0.63 -13.21
CA LYS A 59 15.50 1.72 -12.39
C LYS A 59 14.32 2.51 -11.85
N ASN A 60 14.12 2.41 -10.55
CA ASN A 60 13.16 3.23 -9.84
C ASN A 60 13.58 4.70 -9.98
N ASP A 61 12.83 5.49 -10.74
CA ASP A 61 13.03 6.94 -10.88
C ASP A 61 12.65 7.71 -9.61
N SER A 62 12.12 7.04 -8.58
CA SER A 62 11.97 7.68 -7.27
C SER A 62 13.37 7.94 -6.72
N HIS A 63 13.66 9.21 -6.40
CA HIS A 63 14.89 9.62 -5.71
C HIS A 63 14.97 9.08 -4.26
N TRP A 64 14.22 8.03 -3.94
CA TRP A 64 14.01 7.48 -2.62
C TRP A 64 14.40 6.00 -2.61
N TYR A 65 15.32 5.65 -1.70
CA TYR A 65 15.66 4.25 -1.44
C TYR A 65 14.58 3.63 -0.55
N ILE A 66 13.69 2.83 -1.13
CA ILE A 66 12.60 2.14 -0.42
C ILE A 66 12.94 0.65 -0.36
N ARG A 67 13.02 0.10 0.86
CA ARG A 67 13.40 -1.30 1.11
C ARG A 67 12.18 -2.09 1.57
N PHE A 68 11.83 -3.15 0.85
CA PHE A 68 10.80 -4.10 1.26
C PHE A 68 11.39 -5.11 2.24
N MET A 69 10.69 -5.36 3.35
CA MET A 69 11.07 -6.38 4.34
C MET A 69 10.12 -7.56 4.20
N GLN A 70 10.64 -8.72 3.78
CA GLN A 70 9.93 -9.99 3.95
C GLN A 70 10.07 -10.37 5.43
N LYS A 71 8.95 -10.64 6.11
CA LYS A 71 9.01 -11.38 7.37
C LYS A 71 9.32 -12.83 7.02
N ASP A 72 10.39 -13.35 7.63
CA ASP A 72 10.70 -14.79 7.70
C ASP A 72 9.53 -15.57 8.31
#